data_AF-A0A812PZF1-F1
#
_entry.id   AF-A0A812PZF1-F1
#
_cell.length_a   1.000
_cell.length_b   1.000
_cell.length_c   1.000
_cell.angle_alpha   90.00
_cell.angle_beta   90.00
_cell.angle_gamma   90.00
#
_symmetry.space_group_name_H-M   'P 1'
#
loop_
_entity.id
_entity.type
_entity.pdbx_description
1 polymer ?
#
loop_
_entity_poly.entity_id
_entity_poly.type
_entity_poly.pdbx_seq_one_letter_code
_entity_poly.pdbx_strand_id
1 'polypeptide(L)'
;MLAIKKMSGDGNCLFHALGENTGESGACLRALIIQYLRENAEAEEDEEQVQAWLQESQYLQSDPGHWGGDTAIIAFTRIRREGPELLTIQRGKRPARECDSHPPPFHQAPPRLPPADNLKP
;
A
#
# COMPACT_ATOMS: atom_id res chain seq x y z
N MET A 1 24.99 8.34 13.15
CA MET A 1 25.37 6.94 12.91
C MET A 1 24.29 6.35 12.02
N LEU A 2 24.63 5.90 10.81
CA LEU A 2 23.67 5.27 9.90
C LEU A 2 23.59 3.79 10.29
N ALA A 3 22.39 3.28 10.58
CA ALA A 3 22.17 1.86 10.90
C ALA A 3 21.09 1.30 9.99
N ILE A 4 21.32 0.11 9.43
CA ILE A 4 20.35 -0.59 8.60
C ILE A 4 19.35 -1.29 9.51
N LYS A 5 18.06 -0.98 9.36
CA LYS A 5 16.98 -1.67 10.05
C LYS A 5 16.37 -2.73 9.13
N LYS A 6 16.21 -3.96 9.64
CA LYS A 6 15.54 -5.04 8.92
C LYS A 6 14.03 -4.79 8.92
N MET A 7 13.41 -4.92 7.75
CA MET A 7 11.95 -4.85 7.56
C MET A 7 11.36 -6.23 7.27
N SER A 8 10.06 -6.38 7.53
CA SER A 8 9.30 -7.58 7.16
C SER A 8 9.28 -7.77 5.65
N GLY A 9 9.49 -9.00 5.18
CA GLY A 9 9.45 -9.37 3.76
C GLY A 9 8.05 -9.82 3.31
N ASP A 10 7.01 -9.08 3.69
CA ASP A 10 5.59 -9.41 3.50
C ASP A 10 4.97 -8.74 2.26
N GLY A 11 5.82 -8.28 1.32
CA GLY A 11 5.40 -7.48 0.17
C GLY A 11 5.12 -6.01 0.49
N ASN A 12 5.17 -5.61 1.77
CA ASN A 12 5.00 -4.24 2.21
C ASN A 12 6.29 -3.60 2.74
N CYS A 13 7.45 -4.20 2.47
CA CYS A 13 8.74 -3.72 2.97
C CYS A 13 9.03 -2.25 2.60
N LEU A 14 8.65 -1.81 1.39
CA LEU A 14 8.75 -0.41 0.99
C LEU A 14 7.89 0.48 1.90
N PHE A 15 6.63 0.14 2.09
CA PHE A 15 5.71 0.95 2.88
C PHE A 15 6.08 0.96 4.37
N HIS A 16 6.59 -0.16 4.90
CA HIS A 16 7.18 -0.20 6.25
C HIS A 16 8.39 0.73 6.36
N ALA A 17 9.26 0.75 5.35
CA ALA A 17 10.42 1.65 5.34
C ALA A 17 10.02 3.13 5.25
N LEU A 18 9.00 3.46 4.45
CA LEU A 18 8.46 4.82 4.35
C LEU A 18 7.76 5.26 5.65
N GLY A 19 7.04 4.35 6.30
CA GLY A 19 6.31 4.60 7.54
C GLY A 19 7.17 4.68 8.78
N GLU A 20 8.37 4.12 8.76
CA GLU A 20 9.30 4.14 9.90
C GLU A 20 9.57 5.56 10.40
N ASN A 21 9.78 6.52 9.49
CA ASN A 21 10.07 7.91 9.84
C ASN A 21 8.82 8.73 10.18
N THR A 22 7.63 8.25 9.82
CA THR A 22 6.36 8.98 10.03
C THR A 22 5.50 8.38 11.13
N GLY A 23 5.83 7.17 11.61
CA GLY A 23 5.05 6.42 12.59
C GLY A 23 3.81 5.73 11.99
N GLU A 24 3.65 5.73 10.68
CA GLU A 24 2.50 5.12 10.01
C GLU A 24 2.72 3.63 9.71
N SER A 25 1.64 2.85 9.81
CA SER A 25 1.65 1.45 9.38
C SER A 25 1.88 1.35 7.87
N GLY A 26 2.73 0.41 7.45
CA GLY A 26 2.98 0.13 6.03
C GLY A 26 1.69 -0.24 5.27
N ALA A 27 0.76 -0.95 5.89
CA ALA A 27 -0.54 -1.26 5.27
C ALA A 27 -1.40 0.00 5.08
N CYS A 28 -1.39 0.92 6.05
CA CYS A 28 -2.12 2.20 5.94
C CYS A 28 -1.49 3.10 4.87
N LEU A 29 -0.15 3.14 4.79
CA LEU A 29 0.55 3.87 3.73
C LEU A 29 0.29 3.30 2.35
N ARG A 30 0.26 1.97 2.21
CA ARG A 30 -0.12 1.32 0.95
C ARG A 30 -1.51 1.77 0.51
N ALA A 31 -2.49 1.70 1.40
CA ALA A 31 -3.86 2.12 1.10
C ALA A 31 -3.94 3.61 0.72
N LEU A 32 -3.23 4.47 1.44
CA LEU A 32 -3.16 5.90 1.16
C LEU A 32 -2.57 6.19 -0.22
N ILE A 33 -1.49 5.50 -0.59
CA ILE A 33 -0.84 5.65 -1.90
C ILE A 33 -1.77 5.17 -3.02
N ILE A 34 -2.41 4.01 -2.87
CA ILE A 34 -3.39 3.50 -3.85
C ILE A 34 -4.50 4.52 -4.07
N GLN A 35 -5.03 5.10 -2.98
CA GLN A 35 -6.07 6.11 -3.06
C GLN A 35 -5.58 7.37 -3.79
N TYR A 36 -4.41 7.89 -3.41
CA TYR A 36 -3.83 9.08 -4.02
C TYR A 36 -3.64 8.90 -5.53
N LEU A 37 -3.06 7.77 -5.97
CA LEU A 37 -2.82 7.48 -7.37
C LEU A 37 -4.12 7.47 -8.18
N ARG A 38 -5.18 6.85 -7.66
CA ARG A 38 -6.49 6.77 -8.33
C ARG A 38 -7.17 8.14 -8.42
N GLU A 39 -7.16 8.90 -7.34
CA GLU A 39 -7.88 10.18 -7.27
C GLU A 39 -7.18 11.28 -8.08
N ASN A 40 -5.85 11.28 -8.12
CA ASN A 40 -5.11 12.31 -8.85
C ASN A 40 -4.93 11.97 -10.33
N ALA A 41 -5.09 10.70 -10.75
CA ALA A 41 -5.02 10.33 -12.16
C ALA A 41 -6.06 11.08 -13.01
N GLU A 42 -7.21 11.46 -12.45
CA GLU A 42 -8.22 12.25 -13.16
C GLU A 42 -7.80 13.72 -13.37
N ALA A 43 -6.84 14.22 -12.59
CA ALA A 43 -6.39 15.61 -12.59
C ALA A 43 -5.02 15.81 -13.27
N GLU A 44 -4.39 14.74 -13.75
CA GLU A 44 -3.09 14.78 -14.42
C GLU A 44 -3.28 15.00 -15.92
N GLU A 45 -2.47 15.89 -16.51
CA GLU A 45 -2.60 16.25 -17.93
C GLU A 45 -1.84 15.29 -18.85
N ASP A 46 -0.81 14.63 -18.32
CA ASP A 46 0.03 13.69 -19.04
C ASP A 46 -0.61 12.29 -19.07
N GLU A 47 -1.09 11.86 -20.25
CA GLU A 47 -1.73 10.54 -20.44
C GLU A 47 -0.82 9.37 -20.04
N GLU A 48 0.49 9.45 -20.27
CA GLU A 48 1.42 8.38 -19.88
C GLU A 48 1.48 8.28 -18.35
N GLN A 49 1.52 9.43 -17.67
CA GLN A 49 1.52 9.49 -16.22
C GLN A 49 0.21 8.97 -15.63
N VAL A 50 -0.93 9.31 -16.24
CA VAL A 50 -2.26 8.79 -15.87
C VAL A 50 -2.27 7.26 -15.94
N GLN A 51 -1.81 6.69 -17.05
CA GLN A 51 -1.78 5.23 -17.22
C GLN A 51 -0.86 4.57 -16.19
N ALA A 52 0.33 5.13 -15.95
CA ALA A 52 1.24 4.61 -14.94
C ALA A 52 0.61 4.57 -13.54
N TRP A 53 -0.10 5.64 -13.14
CA TRP A 53 -0.77 5.70 -11.84
C TRP A 53 -1.91 4.70 -11.70
N LEU A 54 -2.75 4.60 -12.73
CA LEU A 54 -3.85 3.64 -12.73
C LEU A 54 -3.33 2.20 -12.67
N GLN A 55 -2.30 1.87 -13.47
CA GLN A 55 -1.68 0.55 -13.48
C GLN A 55 -1.05 0.21 -12.13
N GLU A 56 -0.25 1.10 -11.54
CA GLU A 56 0.35 0.88 -10.22
C GLU A 56 -0.72 0.72 -9.14
N SER A 57 -1.77 1.54 -9.16
CA SER A 57 -2.85 1.45 -8.17
C SER A 57 -3.61 0.12 -8.25
N GLN A 58 -3.87 -0.37 -9.48
CA GLN A 58 -4.54 -1.64 -9.71
C GLN A 58 -3.62 -2.80 -9.33
N TYR A 59 -2.35 -2.73 -9.70
CA TYR A 59 -1.33 -3.71 -9.32
C TYR A 59 -1.26 -3.85 -7.80
N LEU A 60 -1.04 -2.75 -7.08
CA LEU A 60 -0.95 -2.76 -5.61
C LEU A 60 -2.24 -3.18 -4.91
N GLN A 61 -3.41 -2.92 -5.51
CA GLN A 61 -4.69 -3.32 -4.96
C GLN A 61 -4.97 -4.82 -5.14
N SER A 62 -4.49 -5.43 -6.23
CA SER A 62 -4.82 -6.81 -6.60
C SER A 62 -4.22 -7.89 -5.69
N ASP A 63 -3.07 -7.63 -5.06
CA ASP A 63 -2.41 -8.55 -4.13
C ASP A 63 -1.69 -7.74 -3.04
N PRO A 64 -1.94 -7.98 -1.73
CA PRO A 64 -1.20 -7.33 -0.64
C PRO A 64 0.30 -7.66 -0.61
N GLY A 65 0.72 -8.73 -1.30
CA GLY A 65 2.12 -9.15 -1.48
C GLY A 65 2.84 -8.43 -2.62
N HIS A 66 2.15 -7.66 -3.46
CA HIS A 66 2.79 -6.88 -4.53
C HIS A 66 3.64 -5.74 -3.98
N TRP A 67 4.82 -5.58 -4.56
CA TRP A 67 5.79 -4.58 -4.10
C TRP A 67 5.48 -3.23 -4.73
N GLY A 68 5.64 -2.15 -3.97
CA GLY A 68 5.61 -0.81 -4.55
C GLY A 68 6.89 -0.49 -5.30
N GLY A 69 6.75 0.29 -6.37
CA GLY A 69 7.86 0.77 -7.18
C GLY A 69 8.19 2.24 -6.99
N ASP A 70 8.83 2.80 -7.99
CA ASP A 70 9.10 4.23 -8.17
C ASP A 70 7.81 5.07 -8.14
N THR A 71 6.75 4.60 -8.76
CA THR A 71 5.43 5.28 -8.79
C THR A 71 4.86 5.45 -7.39
N ALA A 72 4.97 4.43 -6.53
CA ALA A 72 4.56 4.51 -5.12
C ALA A 72 5.41 5.52 -4.32
N ILE A 73 6.72 5.62 -4.60
CA ILE A 73 7.63 6.58 -3.97
C ILE A 73 7.29 8.02 -4.38
N ILE A 74 6.99 8.24 -5.66
CA ILE A 74 6.58 9.55 -6.18
C ILE A 74 5.29 9.99 -5.51
N ALA A 75 4.28 9.11 -5.48
CA ALA A 75 3.00 9.38 -4.80
C ALA A 75 3.20 9.73 -3.32
N PHE A 76 4.00 8.93 -2.59
CA PHE A 76 4.33 9.22 -1.19
C PHE A 76 4.98 10.59 -1.03
N THR A 77 5.93 10.94 -1.90
CA THR A 77 6.64 12.23 -1.86
C THR A 77 5.67 13.40 -2.10
N ARG A 78 4.75 13.26 -3.06
CA ARG A 78 3.72 14.27 -3.34
C ARG A 78 2.77 14.43 -2.14
N ILE A 79 2.27 13.34 -1.56
CA ILE A 79 1.45 13.35 -0.33
C ILE A 79 2.13 14.15 0.79
N ARG A 80 3.44 13.96 1.01
CA ARG A 80 4.19 14.67 2.06
C ARG A 80 4.42 16.14 1.77
N ARG A 81 4.57 16.51 0.50
CA ARG A 81 4.80 17.89 0.07
C ARG A 81 3.52 18.71 0.06
N GLU A 82 2.42 18.11 -0.38
CA GLU A 82 1.10 18.74 -0.51
C GLU A 82 0.34 18.76 0.82
N GLY A 83 0.72 17.88 1.76
CA GLY A 83 0.07 17.73 3.05
C GLY A 83 -1.26 16.98 2.96
N PRO A 84 -1.81 16.52 4.09
CA PRO A 84 -3.08 15.78 4.13
C PRO A 84 -4.30 16.61 3.69
N GLU A 85 -4.14 17.92 3.52
CA GLU A 85 -5.22 18.85 3.19
C GLU A 85 -5.67 18.76 1.73
N LEU A 86 -4.78 18.33 0.81
CA LEU A 86 -5.14 18.21 -0.62
C LEU A 86 -5.97 16.95 -0.93
N LEU A 87 -5.84 15.89 -0.12
CA LEU A 87 -6.75 14.74 -0.12
C LEU A 87 -8.17 15.12 0.35
N THR A 88 -8.31 16.17 1.19
CA THR A 88 -9.61 16.64 1.67
C THR A 88 -10.32 17.63 0.74
N ILE A 89 -9.60 18.32 -0.15
CA ILE A 89 -10.19 19.33 -1.05
C ILE A 89 -10.87 18.68 -2.27
N GLN A 90 -10.46 17.48 -2.68
CA GLN A 90 -11.04 16.78 -3.84
C GLN A 90 -12.38 16.07 -3.53
N ARG A 91 -12.73 15.80 -2.27
CA ARG A 91 -14.06 15.34 -1.83
C ARG A 91 -14.08 15.28 -0.31
N GLY A 92 -15.15 15.74 0.33
CA GLY A 92 -15.35 15.73 1.78
C GLY A 92 -15.43 14.34 2.45
N LYS A 93 -14.49 13.44 2.18
CA LYS A 93 -14.26 12.18 2.88
C LYS A 93 -12.83 12.21 3.39
N ARG A 94 -12.66 12.38 4.71
CA ARG A 94 -11.40 12.06 5.36
C ARG A 94 -10.99 10.65 4.90
N PRO A 95 -9.72 10.38 4.54
CA PRO A 95 -9.24 9.01 4.58
C PRO A 95 -9.50 8.53 6.00
N ALA A 96 -10.25 7.44 6.09
CA ALA A 96 -10.74 6.95 7.36
C ALA A 96 -9.54 6.82 8.31
N ARG A 97 -9.62 7.47 9.49
CA ARG A 97 -8.81 7.12 10.65
C ARG A 97 -9.21 5.73 11.18
N GLU A 98 -9.50 4.78 10.29
CA GLU A 98 -9.88 3.39 10.58
C GLU A 98 -8.66 2.49 10.70
N CYS A 99 -7.46 3.06 10.87
CA CYS A 99 -6.30 2.27 11.30
C CYS A 99 -6.22 2.08 12.82
N ASP A 100 -7.09 2.72 13.62
CA ASP A 100 -7.08 2.63 15.09
C ASP A 100 -7.99 1.54 15.68
N SER A 101 -8.77 0.82 14.87
CA SER A 101 -9.66 -0.21 15.42
C SER A 101 -10.15 -1.16 14.33
N HIS A 102 -9.35 -2.19 14.03
CA HIS A 102 -9.75 -3.58 13.73
C HIS A 102 -8.57 -4.28 13.02
N PRO A 103 -8.09 -5.44 13.50
CA PRO A 103 -7.19 -6.27 12.70
C PRO A 103 -7.94 -6.74 11.44
N PRO A 104 -7.27 -6.84 10.27
CA PRO A 104 -7.89 -7.40 9.08
C PRO A 104 -8.35 -8.84 9.36
N PRO A 105 -9.49 -9.30 8.82
CA PRO A 105 -10.11 -10.59 9.17
C PRO A 105 -9.35 -11.84 8.67
N PHE A 106 -8.07 -11.73 8.30
CA PHE A 106 -7.38 -12.75 7.51
C PHE A 106 -6.31 -13.54 8.27
N HIS A 107 -6.45 -13.68 9.60
CA HIS A 107 -5.82 -14.81 10.30
C HIS A 107 -6.63 -16.09 10.10
N GLN A 108 -6.71 -16.57 8.85
CA GLN A 108 -6.93 -17.98 8.60
C GLN A 108 -5.74 -18.48 7.81
N ALA A 109 -4.85 -19.19 8.50
CA ALA A 109 -3.81 -19.95 7.86
C ALA A 109 -4.44 -20.89 6.81
N PRO A 110 -3.81 -21.09 5.64
CA PRO A 110 -4.32 -22.03 4.65
C PRO A 110 -4.51 -23.41 5.30
N PRO A 111 -5.56 -24.18 4.94
CA PRO A 111 -5.78 -25.51 5.47
C PRO A 111 -4.54 -26.37 5.17
N ARG A 112 -3.97 -26.98 6.21
CA ARG A 112 -2.84 -27.90 6.07
C ARG A 112 -3.28 -29.06 5.18
N LEU A 113 -2.60 -29.24 4.05
CA LEU A 113 -2.73 -30.44 3.25
C LEU A 113 -2.41 -31.67 4.13
N PRO A 114 -3.21 -32.75 4.07
CA PRO A 114 -2.89 -33.96 4.79
C PRO A 114 -1.58 -34.57 4.25
N PRO A 115 -0.77 -35.22 5.10
CA PRO A 115 0.48 -35.85 4.68
C PRO A 115 0.22 -36.94 3.63
N ALA A 116 1.11 -37.02 2.65
CA ALA A 116 1.03 -37.87 1.46
C ALA A 116 1.36 -39.36 1.74
N ASP A 117 0.75 -39.96 2.76
CA ASP A 117 1.02 -41.36 3.16
C ASP A 117 -0.18 -42.32 3.00
N ASN A 118 -1.23 -41.93 2.27
CA ASN A 118 -2.40 -42.80 2.06
C ASN A 118 -2.70 -43.15 0.59
N LEU A 119 -1.66 -43.30 -0.23
CA LEU A 119 -1.76 -44.10 -1.45
C LEU A 119 -1.17 -45.49 -1.14
N LYS A 120 -2.02 -46.39 -0.64
CA LYS A 120 -1.73 -47.82 -0.70
C LYS A 120 -1.96 -48.32 -2.14
N PRO A 121 -1.20 -49.33 -2.58
CA PRO A 121 -1.11 -49.77 -3.97
C PRO A 121 -2.39 -50.43 -4.50
#